data_AF-A0A0P8KBK8-F1
#
_entry.id   AF-A0A0P8KBK8-F1
#
_cell.length_a   1.000
_cell.length_b   1.000
_cell.length_c   1.000
_cell.angle_alpha   90.00
_cell.angle_beta   90.00
_cell.angle_gamma   90.00
#
_symmetry.space_group_name_H-M   'P 1'
#
loop_
_entity.id
_entity.type
_entity.pdbx_description
1 polymer ?
#
loop_
_entity_poly.entity_id
_entity_poly.type
_entity_poly.pdbx_seq_one_letter_code
_entity_poly.pdbx_strand_id
1 'polypeptide(L)' 'MTPAFASWNEFFAMGGYAFFVWLAVAMTVIPLVILVVHSVMQHRAILRGVAQQRAREARLRAAQQQEAA' A
#
# COMPACT_ATOMS: atom_id res chain seq x y z
N MET A 1 -38.86 14.55 0.78
CA MET A 1 -37.88 13.59 1.35
C MET A 1 -36.97 14.38 2.26
N THR A 2 -37.02 14.14 3.57
CA THR A 2 -36.18 14.82 4.56
C THR A 2 -34.79 14.18 4.58
N PRO A 3 -33.71 14.93 4.33
CA PRO A 3 -32.36 14.39 4.45
C PRO A 3 -32.05 14.06 5.92
N ALA A 4 -31.40 12.93 6.17
CA ALA A 4 -31.03 12.47 7.52
C ALA A 4 -30.00 13.39 8.21
N PHE A 5 -29.33 14.25 7.46
CA PHE A 5 -28.38 15.24 7.94
C PHE A 5 -28.57 16.54 7.17
N ALA A 6 -28.57 17.68 7.85
CA ALA A 6 -28.72 18.99 7.23
C ALA A 6 -27.38 19.55 6.71
N SER A 7 -26.25 18.98 7.13
CA SER A 7 -24.91 19.39 6.68
C SER A 7 -23.88 18.26 6.75
N TRP A 8 -22.79 18.40 6.00
CA TRP A 8 -21.61 17.53 6.12
C TRP A 8 -21.05 17.52 7.55
N ASN A 9 -21.09 18.65 8.24
CA ASN A 9 -20.62 18.74 9.62
C ASN A 9 -21.45 17.88 10.57
N GLU A 10 -22.78 17.83 10.41
CA GLU A 10 -23.64 16.92 11.20
C GLU A 10 -23.38 15.46 10.91
N PHE A 11 -23.05 15.11 9.67
CA PHE A 11 -22.67 13.76 9.32
C PHE A 11 -21.36 13.33 10.00
N PHE A 12 -20.37 14.23 10.10
CA PHE A 12 -19.13 13.92 10.81
C PHE A 12 -19.26 14.03 12.32
N ALA A 13 -20.12 14.91 12.84
CA ALA A 13 -20.25 15.19 14.27
C ALA A 13 -21.37 14.40 14.98
N MET A 14 -22.30 13.78 14.24
CA MET A 14 -23.45 12.94 14.68
C MET A 14 -23.85 13.10 16.16
N GLY A 15 -24.07 14.34 16.61
CA GLY A 15 -24.54 14.67 17.96
C GLY A 15 -23.91 13.89 19.13
N GLY A 16 -22.64 13.48 19.05
CA GLY A 16 -21.94 12.70 20.09
C GLY A 16 -21.64 11.23 19.77
N TYR A 17 -22.23 10.63 18.73
CA TYR A 17 -21.94 9.24 18.32
C TYR A 17 -20.79 9.10 17.33
N ALA A 18 -20.39 10.21 16.70
CA ALA A 18 -19.32 10.26 15.71
C ALA A 18 -18.04 9.57 16.18
N PHE A 19 -17.65 9.78 17.44
CA PHE A 19 -16.43 9.20 17.99
C PHE A 19 -16.41 7.67 17.88
N PHE A 20 -17.50 7.00 18.27
CA PHE A 20 -17.58 5.54 18.24
C PHE A 20 -17.60 4.99 16.81
N VAL A 21 -18.33 5.66 15.91
CA VAL A 21 -18.41 5.26 14.50
C VAL A 21 -17.05 5.42 13.82
N TRP A 22 -16.40 6.57 13.96
CA TRP A 22 -15.10 6.82 13.36
C TRP A 22 -14.00 5.95 13.95
N LEU A 23 -14.09 5.59 15.25
CA LEU A 23 -13.16 4.63 15.84
C LEU A 23 -13.33 3.24 15.22
N ALA A 24 -14.56 2.75 15.05
CA ALA A 24 -14.81 1.46 14.40
C ALA A 24 -14.37 1.47 12.93
N VAL A 25 -14.66 2.55 12.20
CA VAL A 25 -14.19 2.75 10.81
C VAL A 25 -12.66 2.76 10.78
N ALA A 26 -11.99 3.49 11.66
CA ALA A 26 -10.54 3.51 11.72
C ALA A 26 -9.97 2.12 12.03
N MET A 27 -10.55 1.40 12.99
CA MET A 27 -10.12 0.03 13.35
C MET A 27 -10.25 -0.98 12.22
N THR A 28 -11.12 -0.75 11.24
CA THR A 28 -11.27 -1.63 10.07
C THR A 28 -10.44 -1.16 8.88
N VAL A 29 -10.43 0.15 8.62
CA VAL A 29 -9.69 0.76 7.50
C VAL A 29 -8.19 0.68 7.73
N ILE A 30 -7.70 0.90 8.95
CA ILE A 30 -6.26 0.90 9.25
C ILE A 30 -5.61 -0.44 8.89
N PRO A 31 -6.08 -1.61 9.38
CA PRO A 31 -5.51 -2.90 8.99
C PRO A 31 -5.58 -3.16 7.49
N LEU A 32 -6.66 -2.73 6.82
CA LEU A 32 -6.83 -2.91 5.38
C LEU A 32 -5.81 -2.08 4.60
N VAL A 33 -5.60 -0.82 4.98
CA VAL A 33 -4.56 0.04 4.39
C VAL A 33 -3.18 -0.55 4.65
N ILE A 34 -2.90 -1.01 5.88
CA ILE A 34 -1.63 -1.67 6.22
C ILE A 34 -1.40 -2.87 5.31
N LEU A 35 -2.41 -3.72 5.11
CA LEU A 35 -2.32 -4.90 4.26
C LEU A 35 -2.04 -4.53 2.80
N VAL A 36 -2.74 -3.53 2.26
CA VAL A 36 -2.52 -3.05 0.89
C VAL A 36 -1.11 -2.48 0.74
N VAL A 37 -0.68 -1.63 1.66
CA VAL A 37 0.67 -1.05 1.64
C VAL A 37 1.72 -2.14 1.74
N HIS A 38 1.54 -3.09 2.66
CA HIS A 38 2.45 -4.23 2.83
C HIS A 38 2.53 -5.07 1.56
N SER A 39 1.39 -5.40 0.94
CA SER A 39 1.32 -6.15 -0.31
C SER A 39 2.06 -5.44 -1.45
N VAL A 40 1.82 -4.14 -1.61
CA VAL A 40 2.50 -3.33 -2.64
C VAL A 40 4.00 -3.23 -2.36
N MET A 41 4.40 -3.06 -1.11
CA MET A 41 5.81 -3.01 -0.73
C MET A 41 6.52 -4.34 -0.97
N GLN A 42 5.90 -5.48 -0.63
CA GLN A 42 6.43 -6.81 -0.90
C GLN A 42 6.59 -7.05 -2.40
N HIS A 43 5.57 -6.71 -3.20
CA HIS A 43 5.64 -6.85 -4.64
C HIS A 43 6.79 -6.03 -5.26
N ARG A 44 6.97 -4.78 -4.78
CA ARG A 44 8.10 -3.94 -5.22
C ARG A 44 9.45 -4.46 -4.74
N ALA A 45 9.52 -5.04 -3.53
CA ALA A 45 10.76 -5.61 -3.00
C ALA A 45 11.21 -6.83 -3.83
N ILE A 46 10.28 -7.71 -4.20
CA ILE A 46 10.55 -8.87 -5.06
C ILE A 46 11.08 -8.41 -6.42
N LEU A 47 10.40 -7.46 -7.06
CA LEU A 47 10.83 -6.93 -8.37
C LEU A 47 12.22 -6.27 -8.32
N ARG A 48 12.52 -5.53 -7.26
CA ARG A 48 13.86 -4.95 -7.05
C ARG A 48 14.93 -6.03 -6.83
N GLY A 49 14.60 -7.09 -6.09
CA GLY A 49 15.49 -8.23 -5.90
C GLY A 49 15.84 -8.91 -7.22
N VAL A 50 14.83 -9.17 -8.06
CA VAL A 50 15.03 -9.75 -9.40
C VAL A 50 15.87 -8.84 -10.29
N ALA A 51 15.62 -7.51 -10.27
CA ALA A 51 16.41 -6.57 -11.05
C ALA A 51 17.89 -6.55 -10.64
N GLN A 52 18.19 -6.60 -9.34
CA GLN A 52 19.56 -6.70 -8.83
C GLN A 52 20.23 -8.02 -9.19
N GLN A 53 19.51 -9.14 -9.12
CA GLN A 53 20.03 -10.46 -9.51
C GLN A 53 20.40 -10.48 -10.99
N ARG A 54 19.50 -9.97 -11.85
CA ARG A 54 19.75 -9.85 -13.30
C ARG A 54 20.95 -8.97 -13.62
N ALA A 55 21.15 -7.86 -12.89
CA ALA A 55 22.30 -6.99 -13.09
C ALA A 55 23.62 -7.69 -12.76
N ARG A 56 23.65 -8.56 -11.73
CA ARG A 56 24.84 -9.36 -11.39
C ARG A 56 25.12 -10.43 -12.45
N GLU A 57 24.08 -11.14 -12.91
CA GLU A 57 24.22 -12.15 -13.97
C GLU A 57 24.67 -11.54 -15.31
N ALA A 58 24.19 -10.34 -15.65
CA ALA A 58 24.61 -9.63 -16.86
C ALA A 58 26.10 -9.28 -16.83
N ARG A 59 26.61 -8.86 -15.65
CA ARG A 59 28.04 -8.57 -15.46
C ARG A 59 28.91 -9.81 -15.59
N LEU A 60 28.49 -10.94 -15.01
CA LEU A 60 29.20 -12.21 -15.13
C LEU A 60 29.22 -12.72 -16.58
N ARG A 61 28.09 -12.62 -17.29
CA ARG A 61 28.02 -12.97 -18.71
C ARG A 61 28.89 -12.09 -19.60
N ALA A 62 28.94 -10.78 -19.33
CA ALA A 62 29.81 -9.86 -20.07
C ALA A 62 31.30 -10.17 -19.86
N ALA A 63 31.70 -10.56 -18.64
CA ALA A 63 33.07 -10.99 -18.36
C ALA A 63 33.41 -12.31 -19.09
N GLN A 64 32.51 -13.30 -19.08
CA GLN A 64 32.72 -14.55 -19.81
C GLN A 64 32.78 -14.37 -21.33
N GLN A 65 32.01 -13.43 -21.90
CA GLN A 65 32.08 -13.09 -23.32
C GLN A 65 33.39 -12.39 -23.70
N GLN A 66 34.02 -11.67 -22.76
CA GLN A 66 35.33 -11.05 -22.97
C GLN A 66 36.49 -12.05 -22.83
N GLU A 67 36.35 -13.10 -22.01
CA GLU A 67 37.36 -14.18 -21.93
C GLU A 67 37.27 -15.17 -23.11
N ALA A 68 36.11 -15.27 -23.77
CA ALA A 68 35.90 -16.18 -24.89
C ALA A 68 36.14 -15.55 -26.29
N ALA A 69 36.54 -14.28 -26.36
CA ALA A 69 36.84 -13.52 -27.58
C ALA A 69 38.33 -13.19 -27.67
#